data_AF-A0A847HES5-F1
#
_entry.id   AF-A0A847HES5-F1
#
_cell.length_a   1.000
_cell.length_b   1.000
_cell.length_c   1.000
_cell.angle_alpha   90.00
_cell.angle_beta   90.00
_cell.angle_gamma   90.00
#
_symmetry.space_group_name_H-M   'P 1'
#
loop_
_entity.id
_entity.type
_entity.pdbx_description
1 polymer ?
#
loop_
_entity_poly.entity_id
_entity_poly.type
_entity_poly.pdbx_seq_one_letter_code
_entity_poly.pdbx_strand_id
1 'polypeptide(L)'
;ATSVPVEPAAQPLELGDFDPEGDFEVFNPCTEIPPEVRAAAGLGEPVRDPAYDGDRSVLCSYYPLDLTLEGFYTLTGDRVPLTRIEERGLLLSPNAESSIQNVYLHHMGSGVPDECSAAVHTSRGRFVVNYIETLSTQGRENLCSLAVQKLETIHQLLGEDNGDVDQL
;
A
#
# COMPACT_ATOMS: atom_id res chain seq x y z
N ALA A 1 25.23 -22.82 19.59
CA ALA A 1 25.04 -22.27 18.24
C ALA A 1 23.83 -21.36 18.31
N THR A 2 24.05 -20.04 18.24
CA THR A 2 22.99 -19.05 18.27
C THR A 2 22.35 -19.06 16.88
N SER A 3 21.11 -19.53 16.79
CA SER A 3 20.31 -19.44 15.57
C SER A 3 20.08 -17.97 15.27
N VAL A 4 20.74 -17.47 14.23
CA VAL A 4 20.43 -16.17 13.63
C VAL A 4 18.98 -16.28 13.13
N PRO A 5 18.06 -15.39 13.52
CA PRO A 5 16.75 -15.36 12.89
C PRO A 5 16.98 -15.08 11.40
N VAL A 6 16.53 -15.99 10.55
CA VAL A 6 16.42 -15.70 9.12
C VAL A 6 15.29 -14.69 9.01
N GLU A 7 15.63 -13.42 8.82
CA GLU A 7 14.65 -12.40 8.45
C GLU A 7 13.96 -12.85 7.15
N PRO A 8 12.62 -12.80 7.06
CA PRO A 8 11.93 -13.20 5.85
C PRO A 8 12.36 -12.29 4.70
N ALA A 9 12.98 -12.87 3.68
CA ALA A 9 13.35 -12.17 2.46
C ALA A 9 12.11 -11.50 1.85
N ALA A 10 12.29 -10.32 1.26
CA ALA A 10 11.21 -9.63 0.58
C ALA A 10 10.70 -10.50 -0.58
N GLN A 11 9.38 -10.66 -0.65
CA GLN A 11 8.73 -11.40 -1.73
C GLN A 11 8.05 -10.39 -2.67
N PRO A 12 8.12 -10.59 -3.99
CA PRO A 12 7.41 -9.73 -4.92
C PRO A 12 5.92 -9.69 -4.64
N LEU A 13 5.34 -8.52 -4.87
CA LEU A 13 3.90 -8.38 -4.85
C LEU A 13 3.34 -8.92 -6.17
N GLU A 14 2.85 -10.16 -6.14
CA GLU A 14 2.29 -10.84 -7.32
C GLU A 14 0.95 -10.22 -7.76
N LEU A 15 1.02 -9.34 -8.77
CA LEU A 15 -0.14 -8.76 -9.42
C LEU A 15 -0.98 -9.83 -10.12
N GLY A 16 -2.31 -9.68 -10.11
CA GLY A 16 -3.17 -10.66 -10.75
C GLY A 16 -4.64 -10.34 -10.67
N ASP A 17 -5.44 -11.22 -11.27
CA ASP A 17 -6.89 -11.15 -11.20
C ASP A 17 -7.34 -11.49 -9.78
N PHE A 18 -8.25 -10.68 -9.28
CA PHE A 18 -8.76 -10.74 -7.91
C PHE A 18 -10.20 -11.27 -7.91
N ASP A 19 -10.42 -12.40 -7.24
CA ASP A 19 -11.75 -12.92 -6.90
C ASP A 19 -12.02 -12.68 -5.41
N PRO A 20 -12.93 -11.76 -5.01
CA PRO A 20 -13.20 -11.46 -3.60
C PRO A 20 -13.72 -12.66 -2.79
N GLU A 21 -14.28 -13.68 -3.45
CA GLU A 21 -14.84 -14.89 -2.81
C GLU A 21 -13.88 -16.09 -2.90
N GLY A 22 -12.70 -15.92 -3.50
CA GLY A 22 -11.71 -16.98 -3.66
C GLY A 22 -11.11 -17.48 -2.35
N ASP A 23 -10.58 -18.70 -2.32
CA ASP A 23 -9.88 -19.25 -1.15
C ASP A 23 -8.40 -18.85 -1.18
N PHE A 24 -8.05 -17.79 -0.45
CA PHE A 24 -6.68 -17.29 -0.33
C PHE A 24 -6.50 -16.51 0.98
N GLU A 25 -5.26 -16.45 1.45
CA GLU A 25 -4.85 -15.57 2.54
C GLU A 25 -4.51 -14.17 1.99
N VAL A 26 -5.13 -13.14 2.55
CA VAL A 26 -4.89 -11.74 2.17
C VAL A 26 -3.41 -11.38 2.38
N PHE A 27 -2.81 -10.70 1.41
CA PHE A 27 -1.47 -10.13 1.58
C PHE A 27 -1.43 -9.20 2.78
N ASN A 28 -0.54 -9.45 3.73
CA ASN A 28 -0.40 -8.67 4.95
C ASN A 28 0.78 -7.69 4.86
N PRO A 29 0.55 -6.41 4.50
CA PRO A 29 1.63 -5.44 4.36
C PRO A 29 2.33 -5.09 5.68
N CYS A 30 1.74 -5.43 6.83
CA CYS A 30 2.35 -5.16 8.14
C CYS A 30 3.52 -6.10 8.44
N THR A 31 3.45 -7.32 7.92
CA THR A 31 4.41 -8.39 8.21
C THR A 31 5.19 -8.85 6.99
N GLU A 32 4.60 -8.75 5.80
CA GLU A 32 5.20 -9.25 4.55
C GLU A 32 6.02 -8.19 3.81
N ILE A 33 5.86 -6.89 4.14
CA ILE A 33 6.78 -5.85 3.67
C ILE A 33 7.87 -5.70 4.73
N PRO A 34 9.13 -6.04 4.44
CA PRO A 34 10.20 -5.98 5.43
C PRO A 34 10.47 -4.55 5.94
N PRO A 35 10.94 -4.37 7.19
CA PRO A 35 11.28 -3.06 7.74
C PRO A 35 12.20 -2.22 6.86
N GLU A 36 13.19 -2.84 6.23
CA GLU A 36 14.15 -2.23 5.33
C GLU A 36 13.49 -1.72 4.04
N VAL A 37 12.54 -2.47 3.47
CA VAL A 37 11.74 -2.03 2.32
C VAL A 37 10.85 -0.86 2.71
N ARG A 38 10.23 -0.90 3.90
CA ARG A 38 9.43 0.23 4.39
C ARG A 38 10.27 1.50 4.56
N ALA A 39 11.44 1.38 5.19
CA ALA A 39 12.35 2.50 5.40
C ALA A 39 12.88 3.05 4.07
N ALA A 40 13.31 2.19 3.14
CA ALA A 40 13.73 2.57 1.80
C ALA A 40 12.60 3.22 1.00
N ALA A 41 11.36 2.78 1.20
CA ALA A 41 10.18 3.42 0.65
C ALA A 41 9.81 4.75 1.36
N GLY A 42 10.58 5.23 2.33
CA GLY A 42 10.31 6.50 3.02
C GLY A 42 9.24 6.42 4.10
N LEU A 43 8.92 5.23 4.60
CA LEU A 43 8.03 5.01 5.74
C LEU A 43 8.85 4.90 7.03
N GLY A 44 8.54 5.75 7.99
CA GLY A 44 9.20 5.82 9.29
C GLY A 44 8.51 4.97 10.35
N GLU A 45 8.42 5.53 11.55
CA GLU A 45 7.84 4.84 12.70
C GLU A 45 6.35 4.53 12.50
N PRO A 46 5.87 3.39 13.04
CA PRO A 46 4.44 3.09 13.04
C PRO A 46 3.67 4.11 13.87
N VAL A 47 2.55 4.60 13.33
CA VAL A 47 1.66 5.53 14.03
C VAL A 47 0.90 4.83 15.16
N ARG A 48 0.58 3.54 14.96
CA ARG A 48 -0.18 2.70 15.88
C ARG A 48 0.01 1.22 15.55
N ASP A 49 -0.48 0.37 16.44
CA ASP A 49 -0.56 -1.07 16.19
C ASP A 49 -1.39 -1.37 14.93
N PRO A 50 -1.03 -2.44 14.18
CA PRO A 50 -1.83 -2.89 13.05
C PRO A 50 -3.28 -3.20 13.44
N ALA A 51 -4.20 -2.82 12.57
CA ALA A 51 -5.62 -3.13 12.71
C ALA A 51 -5.97 -4.33 11.84
N TYR A 52 -6.69 -5.29 12.40
CA TYR A 52 -7.14 -6.51 11.72
C TYR A 52 -8.66 -6.61 11.75
N ASP A 53 -9.27 -6.98 10.63
CA ASP A 53 -10.67 -7.39 10.54
C ASP A 53 -10.72 -8.86 10.11
N GLY A 54 -10.44 -9.75 11.05
CA GLY A 54 -10.33 -11.19 10.79
C GLY A 54 -9.35 -11.50 9.67
N ASP A 55 -9.80 -12.28 8.69
CA ASP A 55 -9.10 -12.65 7.45
C ASP A 55 -9.42 -11.72 6.27
N ARG A 56 -10.19 -10.64 6.50
CA ARG A 56 -10.74 -9.78 5.43
C ARG A 56 -9.88 -8.59 5.11
N SER A 57 -9.26 -8.01 6.12
CA SER A 57 -8.38 -6.87 5.93
C SER A 57 -7.38 -6.72 7.06
N VAL A 58 -6.25 -6.14 6.71
CA VAL A 58 -5.19 -5.77 7.63
C VAL A 58 -4.60 -4.43 7.19
N LEU A 59 -4.34 -3.56 8.15
CA LEU A 59 -3.83 -2.21 7.92
C LEU A 59 -2.76 -1.84 8.93
N CYS A 60 -1.63 -1.32 8.44
CA CYS A 60 -0.62 -0.61 9.22
C CYS A 60 -0.55 0.86 8.81
N SER A 61 -0.03 1.70 9.71
CA SER A 61 0.08 3.13 9.49
C SER A 61 1.47 3.62 9.87
N TYR A 62 2.07 4.47 9.06
CA TYR A 62 3.44 4.96 9.25
C TYR A 62 3.53 6.46 9.02
N TYR A 63 4.35 7.13 9.83
CA TYR A 63 4.74 8.50 9.53
C TYR A 63 5.66 8.53 8.30
N PRO A 64 5.59 9.58 7.47
CA PRO A 64 6.58 9.80 6.42
C PRO A 64 7.95 10.09 7.04
N LEU A 65 9.03 9.61 6.39
CA LEU A 65 10.39 10.07 6.70
C LEU A 65 10.64 11.49 6.18
N ASP A 66 9.92 11.91 5.13
CA ASP A 66 9.91 13.29 4.68
C ASP A 66 9.12 14.15 5.67
N LEU A 67 9.85 14.93 6.47
CA LEU A 67 9.30 15.80 7.50
C LEU A 67 8.52 17.01 6.95
N THR A 68 8.54 17.24 5.63
CA THR A 68 7.70 18.27 4.99
C THR A 68 6.25 17.79 4.80
N LEU A 69 6.01 16.48 4.91
CA LEU A 69 4.69 15.89 4.79
C LEU A 69 3.99 15.84 6.15
N GLU A 70 2.95 16.64 6.31
CA GLU A 70 2.12 16.68 7.52
C GLU A 70 0.97 15.68 7.43
N GLY A 71 1.28 14.40 7.61
CA GLY A 71 0.31 13.32 7.48
C GLY A 71 0.86 11.96 7.85
N PHE A 72 0.17 10.93 7.41
CA PHE A 72 0.64 9.54 7.54
C PHE A 72 0.17 8.70 6.36
N TYR A 73 0.94 7.65 6.08
CA TYR A 73 0.56 6.63 5.12
C TYR A 73 -0.16 5.50 5.83
N THR A 74 -1.12 4.87 5.14
CA THR A 74 -1.66 3.57 5.52
C THR A 74 -1.43 2.57 4.40
N LEU A 75 -0.94 1.39 4.76
CA LEU A 75 -0.82 0.25 3.85
C LEU A 75 -1.91 -0.75 4.23
N THR A 76 -2.72 -1.14 3.27
CA THR A 76 -3.85 -2.05 3.50
C THR A 76 -3.78 -3.23 2.54
N GLY A 77 -3.91 -4.43 3.09
CA GLY A 77 -4.31 -5.61 2.33
C GLY A 77 -5.77 -5.91 2.64
N ASP A 78 -6.63 -6.07 1.62
CA ASP A 78 -8.04 -6.39 1.83
C ASP A 78 -8.68 -7.23 0.71
N ARG A 79 -9.93 -7.65 0.95
CA ARG A 79 -10.78 -8.37 -0.01
C ARG A 79 -11.82 -7.48 -0.68
N VAL A 80 -11.63 -6.17 -0.76
CA VAL A 80 -12.65 -5.24 -1.30
C VAL A 80 -12.49 -5.13 -2.82
N PRO A 81 -13.49 -5.57 -3.62
CA PRO A 81 -13.43 -5.42 -5.08
C PRO A 81 -13.59 -3.98 -5.52
N LEU A 82 -13.00 -3.65 -6.67
CA LEU A 82 -13.18 -2.36 -7.35
C LEU A 82 -14.67 -2.00 -7.53
N THR A 83 -15.52 -2.97 -7.90
CA THR A 83 -16.97 -2.75 -8.06
C THR A 83 -17.63 -2.16 -6.81
N ARG A 84 -17.18 -2.55 -5.62
CA ARG A 84 -17.70 -2.01 -4.36
C ARG A 84 -17.25 -0.57 -4.10
N ILE A 85 -16.11 -0.16 -4.64
CA ILE A 85 -15.63 1.24 -4.62
C ILE A 85 -16.46 2.09 -5.58
N GLU A 86 -16.75 1.57 -6.77
CA GLU A 86 -17.59 2.20 -7.80
C GLU A 86 -19.03 2.39 -7.31
N GLU A 87 -19.66 1.34 -6.79
CA GLU A 87 -21.03 1.36 -6.25
C GLU A 87 -21.22 2.38 -5.13
N ARG A 88 -20.16 2.67 -4.38
CA ARG A 88 -20.16 3.66 -3.30
C ARG A 88 -19.82 5.07 -3.76
N GLY A 89 -19.52 5.27 -5.04
CA GLY A 89 -19.11 6.56 -5.59
C GLY A 89 -17.78 7.06 -5.04
N LEU A 90 -16.89 6.15 -4.63
CA LEU A 90 -15.60 6.47 -4.01
C LEU A 90 -14.44 6.53 -5.02
N LEU A 91 -14.67 6.05 -6.25
CA LEU A 91 -13.67 6.01 -7.31
C LEU A 91 -13.36 7.44 -7.79
N LEU A 92 -12.09 7.81 -7.77
CA LEU A 92 -11.58 9.10 -8.28
C LEU A 92 -11.11 8.96 -9.73
N SER A 93 -10.33 7.91 -10.01
CA SER A 93 -9.87 7.59 -11.36
C SER A 93 -9.76 6.08 -11.53
N PRO A 94 -10.29 5.49 -12.61
CA PRO A 94 -10.11 4.07 -12.91
C PRO A 94 -8.68 3.73 -13.34
N ASN A 95 -7.89 4.73 -13.76
CA ASN A 95 -6.51 4.55 -14.20
C ASN A 95 -5.64 5.70 -13.66
N ALA A 96 -4.67 5.36 -12.82
CA ALA A 96 -3.63 6.30 -12.42
C ALA A 96 -2.52 6.35 -13.49
N GLU A 97 -1.86 7.50 -13.61
CA GLU A 97 -0.56 7.56 -14.27
C GLU A 97 0.46 6.85 -13.37
N SER A 98 0.78 5.60 -13.71
CA SER A 98 1.68 4.76 -12.91
C SER A 98 2.51 3.81 -13.77
N SER A 99 3.69 3.42 -13.29
CA SER A 99 4.50 2.33 -13.84
C SER A 99 3.90 0.95 -13.57
N ILE A 100 2.96 0.83 -12.62
CA ILE A 100 2.22 -0.39 -12.33
C ILE A 100 0.92 -0.39 -13.15
N GLN A 101 0.63 -1.52 -13.79
CA GLN A 101 -0.61 -1.67 -14.54
C GLN A 101 -1.83 -1.75 -13.61
N ASN A 102 -2.97 -1.22 -14.07
CA ASN A 102 -4.27 -1.32 -13.39
C ASN A 102 -4.32 -0.68 -12.00
N VAL A 103 -3.46 0.31 -11.72
CA VAL A 103 -3.60 1.15 -10.53
C VAL A 103 -4.81 2.07 -10.71
N TYR A 104 -5.67 2.10 -9.71
CA TYR A 104 -6.80 3.01 -9.65
C TYR A 104 -6.74 3.88 -8.39
N LEU A 105 -7.41 5.03 -8.45
CA LEU A 105 -7.44 6.02 -7.39
C LEU A 105 -8.83 6.09 -6.76
N HIS A 106 -8.88 6.11 -5.44
CA HIS A 106 -10.14 6.28 -4.70
C HIS A 106 -9.93 7.11 -3.43
N HIS A 107 -11.01 7.50 -2.79
CA HIS A 107 -10.99 8.03 -1.42
C HIS A 107 -11.71 7.08 -0.46
N MET A 108 -11.61 7.30 0.85
CA MET A 108 -12.27 6.48 1.88
C MET A 108 -13.61 7.08 2.35
N GLY A 109 -13.88 8.34 1.98
CA GLY A 109 -15.18 8.97 2.22
C GLY A 109 -15.20 9.93 3.40
N SER A 110 -14.05 10.51 3.76
CA SER A 110 -13.94 11.55 4.80
C SER A 110 -14.84 12.78 4.54
N GLY A 111 -15.30 12.96 3.30
CA GLY A 111 -16.13 14.11 2.89
C GLY A 111 -15.31 15.38 2.64
N VAL A 112 -13.99 15.31 2.87
CA VAL A 112 -13.01 16.36 2.60
C VAL A 112 -11.89 15.81 1.70
N PRO A 113 -11.20 16.63 0.89
CA PRO A 113 -10.15 16.19 -0.03
C PRO A 113 -8.79 15.94 0.65
N ASP A 114 -8.77 15.49 1.90
CA ASP A 114 -7.57 15.34 2.74
C ASP A 114 -6.88 13.97 2.62
N GLU A 115 -7.41 13.11 1.77
CA GLU A 115 -6.89 11.76 1.56
C GLU A 115 -6.92 11.37 0.07
N CYS A 116 -6.03 10.45 -0.29
CA CYS A 116 -6.14 9.70 -1.53
C CYS A 116 -5.46 8.34 -1.43
N SER A 117 -6.12 7.34 -2.00
CA SER A 117 -5.69 5.95 -2.06
C SER A 117 -5.31 5.57 -3.49
N ALA A 118 -4.12 5.00 -3.66
CA ALA A 118 -3.72 4.24 -4.84
C ALA A 118 -3.86 2.74 -4.54
N ALA A 119 -4.59 2.03 -5.40
CA ALA A 119 -4.91 0.63 -5.18
C ALA A 119 -4.61 -0.21 -6.41
N VAL A 120 -4.17 -1.45 -6.18
CA VAL A 120 -3.92 -2.45 -7.22
C VAL A 120 -4.40 -3.83 -6.75
N HIS A 121 -4.87 -4.64 -7.69
CA HIS A 121 -5.24 -6.03 -7.42
C HIS A 121 -4.02 -6.95 -7.52
N THR A 122 -4.01 -7.95 -6.65
CA THR A 122 -2.98 -8.98 -6.52
C THR A 122 -3.67 -10.34 -6.52
N SER A 123 -2.89 -11.41 -6.70
CA SER A 123 -3.37 -12.78 -6.52
C SER A 123 -3.88 -13.09 -5.10
N ARG A 124 -3.53 -12.24 -4.12
CA ARG A 124 -3.85 -12.39 -2.68
C ARG A 124 -4.68 -11.23 -2.14
N GLY A 125 -5.59 -10.71 -2.94
CA GLY A 125 -6.44 -9.59 -2.55
C GLY A 125 -6.05 -8.28 -3.20
N ARG A 126 -6.46 -7.17 -2.59
CA ARG A 126 -6.12 -5.83 -3.01
C ARG A 126 -5.05 -5.24 -2.10
N PHE A 127 -4.03 -4.65 -2.69
CA PHE A 127 -3.07 -3.83 -1.97
C PHE A 127 -3.39 -2.34 -2.19
N VAL A 128 -3.43 -1.57 -1.11
CA VAL A 128 -3.75 -0.15 -1.13
C VAL A 128 -2.69 0.63 -0.36
N VAL A 129 -2.20 1.69 -0.96
CA VAL A 129 -1.43 2.74 -0.30
C VAL A 129 -2.27 4.00 -0.26
N ASN A 130 -2.51 4.51 0.94
CA ASN A 130 -3.28 5.73 1.15
C ASN A 130 -2.44 6.74 1.91
N TYR A 131 -2.55 8.01 1.54
CA TYR A 131 -1.95 9.11 2.27
C TYR A 131 -3.06 10.01 2.82
N ILE A 132 -3.01 10.27 4.12
CA ILE A 132 -3.96 11.14 4.83
C ILE A 132 -3.18 12.34 5.37
N GLU A 133 -3.56 13.53 4.90
CA GLU A 133 -3.01 14.79 5.37
C GLU A 133 -3.73 15.25 6.64
N THR A 134 -3.01 15.83 7.59
CA THR A 134 -3.57 16.29 8.87
C THR A 134 -3.94 17.77 8.90
N LEU A 135 -3.34 18.61 8.06
CA LEU A 135 -3.57 20.07 8.05
C LEU A 135 -4.39 20.59 6.86
N SER A 136 -4.90 19.71 5.99
CA SER A 136 -5.73 20.03 4.81
C SER A 136 -5.20 21.22 3.98
N THR A 137 -3.90 21.22 3.69
CA THR A 137 -3.21 22.29 2.95
C THR A 137 -2.99 21.95 1.48
N GLN A 138 -3.02 20.66 1.14
CA GLN A 138 -2.68 20.16 -0.19
C GLN A 138 -3.93 19.78 -0.99
N GLY A 139 -3.84 19.94 -2.31
CA GLY A 139 -4.88 19.47 -3.22
C GLY A 139 -4.87 17.95 -3.35
N ARG A 140 -6.04 17.35 -3.53
CA ARG A 140 -6.22 15.88 -3.68
C ARG A 140 -5.32 15.25 -4.73
N GLU A 141 -5.10 15.94 -5.86
CA GLU A 141 -4.20 15.48 -6.93
C GLU A 141 -2.77 15.24 -6.42
N ASN A 142 -2.28 16.11 -5.53
CA ASN A 142 -0.97 15.93 -4.92
C ASN A 142 -0.96 14.74 -3.96
N LEU A 143 -2.01 14.57 -3.15
CA LEU A 143 -2.15 13.42 -2.25
C LEU A 143 -2.18 12.09 -3.02
N CYS A 144 -2.88 12.06 -4.16
CA CYS A 144 -2.89 10.89 -5.04
C CYS A 144 -1.50 10.63 -5.63
N SER A 145 -0.78 11.67 -6.02
CA SER A 145 0.58 11.54 -6.54
C SER A 145 1.52 10.96 -5.48
N LEU A 146 1.37 11.35 -4.21
CA LEU A 146 2.12 10.77 -3.08
C LEU A 146 1.77 9.28 -2.88
N ALA A 147 0.49 8.93 -2.92
CA ALA A 147 0.03 7.55 -2.78
C ALA A 147 0.54 6.64 -3.92
N VAL A 148 0.47 7.10 -5.17
CA VAL A 148 0.97 6.36 -6.35
C VAL A 148 2.47 6.15 -6.26
N GLN A 149 3.25 7.22 -6.04
CA GLN A 149 4.71 7.11 -5.93
C GLN A 149 5.12 6.13 -4.83
N LYS A 150 4.38 6.13 -3.69
CA LYS A 150 4.66 5.21 -2.60
C LYS A 150 4.33 3.76 -2.96
N LEU A 151 3.21 3.51 -3.65
CA LEU A 151 2.85 2.20 -4.17
C LEU A 151 3.91 1.66 -5.15
N GLU A 152 4.35 2.49 -6.09
CA GLU A 152 5.40 2.16 -7.08
C GLU A 152 6.72 1.79 -6.41
N THR A 153 7.16 2.62 -5.45
CA THR A 153 8.41 2.39 -4.74
C THR A 153 8.38 1.06 -3.98
N ILE A 154 7.29 0.78 -3.25
CA ILE A 154 7.13 -0.49 -2.52
C ILE A 154 7.13 -1.67 -3.49
N HIS A 155 6.37 -1.59 -4.58
CA HIS A 155 6.29 -2.65 -5.57
C HIS A 155 7.65 -2.93 -6.23
N GLN A 156 8.40 -1.88 -6.58
CA GLN A 156 9.74 -2.01 -7.14
C GLN A 156 10.69 -2.70 -6.16
N LEU A 157 10.76 -2.21 -4.91
CA LEU A 157 11.67 -2.77 -3.90
C LEU A 157 11.37 -4.23 -3.54
N LEU A 158 10.09 -4.62 -3.53
CA LEU A 158 9.69 -6.03 -3.34
C LEU A 158 10.07 -6.92 -4.53
N GLY A 159 10.16 -6.34 -5.74
CA GLY A 159 10.56 -7.06 -6.96
C GLY A 159 12.08 -7.16 -7.18
N GLU A 160 12.86 -6.22 -6.64
CA GLU A 160 14.32 -6.15 -6.80
C GLU A 160 15.07 -7.25 -6.04
N ASP A 161 14.54 -7.77 -4.93
CA ASP A 161 15.16 -8.89 -4.19
C ASP A 161 15.08 -10.25 -4.91
N ASN A 162 14.43 -10.31 -6.08
CA ASN A 162 14.37 -11.51 -6.93
C ASN A 162 15.29 -11.48 -8.15
N GLY A 163 16.25 -10.54 -8.21
CA GLY A 163 17.21 -10.52 -9.30
C GLY A 163 18.40 -9.60 -9.08
N ASP A 164 19.53 -10.21 -8.74
CA ASP A 164 20.90 -9.68 -8.88
C ASP A 164 21.51 -8.96 -7.65
N VAL A 165 22.02 -9.76 -6.72
CA VAL A 165 23.18 -9.39 -5.89
C VAL A 165 24.36 -10.27 -6.27
N ASP A 166 24.81 -10.17 -7.53
CA ASP A 166 26.12 -10.65 -7.95
C ASP A 166 26.67 -9.83 -9.15
N GLN A 167 26.66 -8.50 -9.06
CA GLN A 167 27.61 -7.67 -9.81
C GLN A 167 28.07 -6.46 -8.98
N LEU A 168 29.18 -6.62 -8.27
CA LEU A 168 30.31 -5.68 -8.23
C LEU A 168 31.57 -6.37 -7.65
#